data_AF-A0A1G7WL96-F1
#
_entry.id   AF-A0A1G7WL96-F1
#
_cell.length_a   1.000
_cell.length_b   1.000
_cell.length_c   1.000
_cell.angle_alpha   90.00
_cell.angle_beta   90.00
_cell.angle_gamma   90.00
#
_symmetry.space_group_name_H-M   'P 1'
#
loop_
_entity.id
_entity.type
_entity.pdbx_description
1 polymer ?
#
loop_
_entity_poly.entity_id
_entity_poly.type
_entity_poly.pdbx_seq_one_letter_code
_entity_poly.pdbx_strand_id
1 'polypeptide(L)'
;MKINVESIEALNDDTINRATKRILITEKWNNAIGKGTKLTKEVKILHSGKRPFKAQKQIYYFDVLRFFIVELLFTMMLFYVEFVAQSFHLILQRGVFYFIYALLAAFIGVFGYKLWKAAKLYIRHGYLYKKIGKMGLAILDTLDELGYITSGRASINVNSYVLGKGDVVCNLVGANALENSLFAKALTELLEPIESPRYLIVKTNFFRKRLDVENFYPVPELFGDKKENALVFQKHWKQYLGKNKLVFTRSVEGRKLLLKARLFHVYNAFKEVTKEVMVWK
;
A
#
# COMPACT_ATOMS: atom_id res chain seq x y z
N MET A 1 25.45 22.98 -5.75
CA MET A 1 26.22 21.72 -5.70
C MET A 1 27.38 21.88 -6.68
N LYS A 2 28.60 22.13 -6.20
CA LYS A 2 29.78 22.24 -7.08
C LYS A 2 30.19 20.82 -7.46
N ILE A 3 30.09 20.49 -8.74
CA ILE A 3 30.53 19.19 -9.28
C ILE A 3 32.07 19.26 -9.35
N ASN A 4 32.75 18.35 -8.68
CA ASN A 4 34.22 18.33 -8.62
C ASN A 4 34.79 17.79 -9.95
N VAL A 5 35.93 18.28 -10.44
CA VAL A 5 36.48 17.90 -11.75
C VAL A 5 36.79 16.40 -11.81
N GLU A 6 37.30 15.82 -10.72
CA GLU A 6 37.53 14.37 -10.59
C GLU A 6 36.23 13.55 -10.76
N SER A 7 35.07 14.11 -10.37
CA SER A 7 33.79 13.44 -10.57
C SER A 7 33.32 13.45 -12.03
N ILE A 8 33.81 14.39 -12.84
CA ILE A 8 33.52 14.49 -14.27
C ILE A 8 34.36 13.46 -15.04
N GLU A 9 35.65 13.33 -14.72
CA GLU A 9 36.52 12.32 -15.36
C GLU A 9 36.03 10.89 -15.08
N ALA A 10 35.70 10.59 -13.83
CA ALA A 10 35.09 9.29 -13.48
C ALA A 10 33.77 9.01 -14.22
N LEU A 11 32.94 10.04 -14.43
CA LEU A 11 31.70 9.93 -15.22
C LEU A 11 31.98 9.68 -16.71
N ASN A 12 33.01 10.33 -17.27
CA ASN A 12 33.40 10.16 -18.66
C ASN A 12 33.93 8.75 -18.91
N ASP A 13 34.81 8.23 -18.04
CA ASP A 13 35.36 6.89 -18.15
C ASP A 13 34.26 5.81 -18.06
N ASP A 14 33.32 5.96 -17.12
CA ASP A 14 32.16 5.07 -17.03
C ASP A 14 31.27 5.17 -18.27
N THR A 15 31.07 6.38 -18.82
CA THR A 15 30.31 6.57 -20.06
C THR A 15 30.96 5.88 -21.26
N ILE A 16 32.28 5.99 -21.42
CA ILE A 16 33.05 5.33 -22.48
C ILE A 16 32.99 3.80 -22.31
N ASN A 17 33.17 3.30 -21.08
CA ASN A 17 33.08 1.88 -20.76
C ASN A 17 31.68 1.29 -20.98
N ARG A 18 30.63 2.09 -20.83
CA ARG A 18 29.27 1.69 -21.18
C ARG A 18 29.07 1.71 -22.70
N ALA A 19 29.59 2.72 -23.39
CA ALA A 19 29.45 2.90 -24.84
C ALA A 19 30.11 1.79 -25.67
N THR A 20 31.23 1.22 -25.19
CA THR A 20 31.87 0.06 -25.82
C THR A 20 31.00 -1.20 -25.77
N LYS A 21 30.11 -1.32 -24.78
CA LYS A 21 29.19 -2.46 -24.61
C LYS A 21 27.88 -2.26 -25.39
N ARG A 22 27.98 -2.09 -26.71
CA ARG A 22 26.83 -1.78 -27.58
C ARG A 22 25.67 -2.78 -27.47
N ILE A 23 25.97 -4.08 -27.35
CA ILE A 23 24.95 -5.14 -27.21
C ILE A 23 24.09 -4.92 -25.96
N LEU A 24 24.72 -4.62 -24.81
CA LEU A 24 24.01 -4.35 -23.56
C LEU A 24 23.22 -3.04 -23.62
N ILE A 25 23.70 -2.05 -24.37
CA ILE A 25 22.94 -0.82 -24.63
C ILE A 25 21.69 -1.16 -25.43
N THR A 26 21.80 -1.90 -26.54
CA THR A 26 20.65 -2.31 -27.36
C THR A 26 19.64 -3.12 -26.55
N GLU A 27 20.09 -4.05 -25.71
CA GLU A 27 19.22 -4.82 -24.82
C GLU A 27 18.53 -3.94 -23.78
N LYS A 28 19.23 -2.96 -23.20
CA LYS A 28 18.64 -1.96 -22.30
C LYS A 28 17.60 -1.10 -23.00
N TRP A 29 17.86 -0.66 -24.22
CA TRP A 29 16.91 0.12 -25.01
C TRP A 29 15.69 -0.72 -25.38
N ASN A 30 15.87 -1.95 -25.86
CA ASN A 30 14.77 -2.86 -26.17
C ASN A 30 13.93 -3.19 -24.93
N ASN A 31 14.54 -3.37 -23.76
CA ASN A 31 13.82 -3.54 -22.50
C ASN A 31 13.12 -2.26 -22.03
N ALA A 32 13.72 -1.09 -22.24
CA ALA A 32 13.15 0.20 -21.81
C ALA A 32 11.98 0.64 -22.70
N ILE A 33 12.06 0.37 -24.01
CA ILE A 33 11.03 0.68 -25.01
C ILE A 33 9.93 -0.40 -24.99
N GLY A 34 10.29 -1.66 -24.74
CA GLY A 34 9.34 -2.78 -24.69
C GLY A 34 8.58 -2.96 -26.03
N LYS A 35 7.25 -3.06 -25.96
CA LYS A 35 6.35 -3.10 -27.13
C LYS A 35 5.67 -1.75 -27.42
N GLY A 36 6.14 -0.69 -26.79
CA GLY A 36 5.36 0.53 -26.67
C GLY A 36 5.57 1.57 -27.76
N THR A 37 4.51 2.31 -28.06
CA THR A 37 4.50 3.44 -28.99
C THR A 37 4.26 4.78 -28.28
N LYS A 38 3.75 4.77 -27.04
CA LYS A 38 3.43 5.97 -26.26
C LYS A 38 4.14 5.97 -24.91
N LEU A 39 4.58 7.16 -24.51
CA LEU A 39 5.27 7.39 -23.26
C LEU A 39 4.24 7.52 -22.13
N THR A 40 4.23 6.60 -21.18
CA THR A 40 3.31 6.62 -20.03
C THR A 40 4.07 6.76 -18.72
N LYS A 41 3.62 7.67 -17.85
CA LYS A 41 4.13 7.76 -16.48
C LYS A 41 3.48 6.66 -15.64
N GLU A 42 4.30 5.86 -14.98
CA GLU A 42 3.84 4.87 -14.02
C GLU A 42 4.32 5.24 -12.63
N VAL A 43 3.42 5.22 -11.66
CA VAL A 43 3.85 5.25 -10.25
C VAL A 43 4.23 3.83 -9.88
N LYS A 44 5.52 3.58 -9.70
CA LYS A 44 6.04 2.32 -9.19
C LYS A 44 6.35 2.49 -7.72
N ILE A 45 5.73 1.70 -6.86
CA ILE A 45 6.16 1.65 -5.47
C ILE A 45 7.49 0.88 -5.46
N LEU A 46 8.61 1.58 -5.26
CA LEU A 46 9.93 0.96 -5.30
C LEU A 46 10.45 0.71 -3.89
N HIS A 47 10.69 -0.56 -3.59
CA HIS A 47 11.40 -0.93 -2.38
C HIS A 47 12.87 -0.46 -2.47
N SER A 48 13.18 0.68 -1.86
CA SER A 48 14.55 1.20 -1.80
C SER A 48 15.30 0.57 -0.63
N GLY A 49 15.95 -0.56 -0.90
CA GLY A 49 16.95 -1.16 -0.02
C GLY A 49 18.21 -1.50 -0.82
N LYS A 50 19.38 -0.97 -0.42
CA LYS A 50 20.67 -1.11 -1.10
C LYS A 50 21.28 -2.54 -1.13
N ARG A 51 20.49 -3.62 -1.02
CA ARG A 51 21.01 -5.00 -1.00
C ARG A 51 20.48 -5.81 -2.18
N PRO A 52 21.35 -6.47 -2.98
CA PRO A 52 20.91 -7.40 -4.01
C PRO A 52 20.20 -8.58 -3.33
N PHE A 53 18.93 -8.76 -3.68
CA PHE A 53 18.07 -9.81 -3.14
C PHE A 53 18.43 -11.17 -3.77
N LYS A 54 19.52 -11.76 -3.31
CA LYS A 54 19.66 -13.22 -3.28
C LYS A 54 19.64 -13.63 -1.80
N ALA A 55 18.57 -14.30 -1.40
CA ALA A 55 18.43 -15.05 -0.15
C ALA A 55 18.26 -14.31 1.20
N GLN A 56 18.15 -12.98 1.28
CA GLN A 56 17.97 -12.33 2.58
C GLN A 56 16.76 -11.38 2.63
N LYS A 57 15.75 -11.78 3.41
CA LYS A 57 14.54 -11.01 3.84
C LYS A 57 13.36 -10.95 2.87
N GLN A 58 13.03 -12.08 2.26
CA GLN A 58 11.70 -12.40 1.70
C GLN A 58 10.66 -12.65 2.82
N ILE A 59 10.62 -11.76 3.81
CA ILE A 59 9.67 -11.85 4.92
C ILE A 59 8.81 -10.60 4.82
N TYR A 60 7.97 -10.61 3.79
CA TYR A 60 6.85 -9.69 3.66
C TYR A 60 5.84 -10.02 4.75
N TYR A 61 5.11 -9.01 5.21
CA TYR A 61 4.03 -9.17 6.19
C TYR A 61 2.98 -10.24 5.78
N PHE A 62 2.85 -10.52 4.48
CA PHE A 62 2.01 -11.59 3.93
C PHE A 62 2.62 -12.98 4.06
N ASP A 63 3.94 -13.12 3.89
CA ASP A 63 4.65 -14.35 4.22
C ASP A 63 4.66 -14.53 5.73
N VAL A 64 4.89 -13.47 6.51
CA VAL A 64 4.74 -13.52 7.98
C VAL A 64 3.34 -13.97 8.35
N LEU A 65 2.28 -13.41 7.75
CA LEU A 65 0.89 -13.81 8.02
C LEU A 65 0.61 -15.23 7.54
N ARG A 66 1.10 -15.63 6.37
CA ARG A 66 0.91 -16.98 5.84
C ARG A 66 1.63 -17.99 6.72
N PHE A 67 2.89 -17.73 7.06
CA PHE A 67 3.67 -18.52 8.01
C PHE A 67 3.05 -18.48 9.40
N PHE A 68 2.53 -17.35 9.88
CA PHE A 68 1.79 -17.26 11.14
C PHE A 68 0.50 -18.09 11.11
N ILE A 69 -0.23 -18.07 9.98
CA ILE A 69 -1.46 -18.84 9.81
C ILE A 69 -1.11 -20.33 9.74
N VAL A 70 -0.06 -20.70 9.02
CA VAL A 70 0.44 -22.09 8.93
C VAL A 70 0.95 -22.55 10.30
N GLU A 71 1.73 -21.75 11.00
CA GLU A 71 2.20 -21.99 12.38
C GLU A 71 1.01 -22.13 13.33
N LEU A 72 0.02 -21.24 13.24
CA LEU A 72 -1.19 -21.28 14.04
C LEU A 72 -1.97 -22.56 13.76
N LEU A 73 -2.19 -22.93 12.49
CA LEU A 73 -2.89 -24.15 12.10
C LEU A 73 -2.13 -25.40 12.57
N PHE A 74 -0.80 -25.42 12.43
CA PHE A 74 0.05 -26.51 12.90
C PHE A 74 0.00 -26.65 14.43
N THR A 75 0.08 -25.52 15.15
CA THR A 75 -0.06 -25.49 16.62
C THR A 75 -1.46 -25.93 17.05
N MET A 76 -2.51 -25.50 16.33
CA MET A 76 -3.90 -25.92 16.58
C MET A 76 -4.08 -27.43 16.37
N MET A 77 -3.45 -27.98 15.33
CA MET A 77 -3.49 -29.42 15.05
C MET A 77 -2.82 -30.22 16.16
N LEU A 78 -1.62 -29.83 16.58
CA LEU A 78 -0.91 -30.50 17.69
C LEU A 78 -1.69 -30.40 19.00
N PHE A 79 -2.21 -29.22 19.32
CA PHE A 79 -3.07 -29.01 20.49
C PHE A 79 -4.30 -29.91 20.46
N TYR A 80 -4.96 -30.06 19.31
CA TYR A 80 -6.13 -30.92 19.21
C TYR A 80 -5.80 -32.39 19.49
N VAL A 81 -4.68 -32.89 18.92
CA VAL A 81 -4.23 -34.27 19.14
C VAL A 81 -3.88 -34.50 20.62
N GLU A 82 -3.13 -33.59 21.23
CA GLU A 82 -2.74 -33.68 22.64
C GLU A 82 -3.95 -33.59 23.57
N PHE A 83 -4.87 -32.66 23.29
CA PHE A 83 -6.07 -32.47 24.08
C PHE A 83 -6.98 -33.70 24.04
N VAL A 84 -7.21 -34.29 22.85
CA VAL A 84 -8.00 -35.51 22.70
C VAL A 84 -7.36 -36.70 23.42
N ALA A 85 -6.04 -36.86 23.31
CA ALA A 85 -5.32 -37.95 23.96
C ALA A 85 -5.38 -37.87 25.49
N GLN A 86 -5.20 -36.68 26.08
CA GLN A 86 -5.24 -36.49 27.53
C GLN A 86 -6.66 -36.47 28.10
N SER A 87 -7.64 -35.99 27.31
CA SER A 87 -9.02 -35.77 27.77
C SER A 87 -9.98 -36.91 27.42
N PHE A 88 -9.48 -38.05 26.94
CA PHE A 88 -10.32 -39.22 26.62
C PHE A 88 -11.15 -39.69 27.83
N HIS A 89 -10.61 -39.56 29.05
CA HIS A 89 -11.29 -39.89 30.29
C HIS A 89 -12.52 -39.00 30.58
N LEU A 90 -12.52 -37.74 30.12
CA LEU A 90 -13.64 -36.81 30.32
C LEU A 90 -14.87 -37.19 29.47
N ILE A 91 -14.64 -37.73 28.27
CA ILE A 91 -15.71 -38.22 27.38
C ILE A 91 -16.41 -39.42 28.03
N LEU A 92 -15.63 -40.34 28.59
CA LEU A 92 -16.13 -41.58 29.18
C LEU A 92 -16.93 -41.35 30.48
N GLN A 93 -16.60 -40.31 31.25
CA GLN A 93 -17.21 -40.04 32.55
C GLN A 93 -18.34 -39.00 32.54
N ARG A 94 -18.25 -37.95 31.71
CA ARG A 94 -19.17 -36.79 31.75
C ARG A 94 -19.93 -36.53 30.45
N GLY A 95 -19.69 -37.35 29.42
CA GLY A 95 -20.35 -37.26 28.13
C GLY A 95 -19.76 -36.20 27.19
N VAL A 96 -20.17 -36.28 25.92
CA VAL A 96 -19.56 -35.55 24.79
C VAL A 96 -19.74 -34.03 24.90
N PHE A 97 -20.85 -33.55 25.46
CA PHE A 97 -21.10 -32.10 25.59
C PHE A 97 -20.09 -31.42 26.53
N TYR A 98 -19.75 -32.03 27.66
CA TYR A 98 -18.72 -31.49 28.56
C TYR A 98 -17.35 -31.45 27.91
N PHE A 99 -17.02 -32.46 27.09
CA PHE A 99 -15.80 -32.46 26.30
C PHE A 99 -15.76 -31.30 25.30
N ILE A 100 -16.87 -31.02 24.59
CA ILE A 100 -16.96 -29.89 23.65
C ILE A 100 -16.76 -28.54 24.36
N TYR A 101 -17.41 -28.34 25.52
CA TYR A 101 -17.25 -27.10 26.29
C TYR A 101 -15.81 -26.93 26.82
N ALA A 102 -15.19 -28.00 27.33
CA ALA A 102 -13.82 -27.98 27.80
C ALA A 102 -12.83 -27.68 26.66
N LEU A 103 -13.06 -28.27 25.48
CA LEU A 103 -12.25 -28.03 24.29
C LEU A 103 -12.35 -26.56 23.83
N LEU A 104 -13.56 -25.99 23.79
CA LEU A 104 -13.77 -24.58 23.45
C LEU A 104 -13.10 -23.63 24.46
N ALA A 105 -13.23 -23.91 25.75
CA ALA A 105 -12.62 -23.09 26.80
C ALA A 105 -11.08 -23.13 26.72
N ALA A 106 -10.50 -24.33 26.56
CA ALA A 106 -9.06 -24.49 26.40
C ALA A 106 -8.56 -23.85 25.11
N PHE A 107 -9.31 -23.97 24.01
CA PHE A 107 -8.99 -23.33 22.74
C PHE A 107 -8.95 -21.80 22.84
N ILE A 108 -9.96 -21.20 23.48
CA ILE A 108 -10.01 -19.74 23.68
C ILE A 108 -8.89 -19.29 24.62
N GLY A 109 -8.58 -20.05 25.68
CA GLY A 109 -7.50 -19.73 26.61
C GLY A 109 -6.11 -19.74 25.94
N VAL A 110 -5.83 -20.75 25.12
CA VAL A 110 -4.51 -20.94 24.49
C VAL A 110 -4.34 -20.07 23.25
N PHE A 111 -5.36 -20.00 22.38
CA PHE A 111 -5.26 -19.35 21.07
C PHE A 111 -5.93 -17.98 20.99
N GLY A 112 -6.83 -17.63 21.93
CA GLY A 112 -7.64 -16.42 21.85
C GLY A 112 -6.81 -15.15 21.68
N TYR A 113 -5.73 -14.99 22.47
CA TYR A 113 -4.85 -13.82 22.34
C TYR A 113 -4.09 -13.79 20.99
N LYS A 114 -3.55 -14.93 20.54
CA LYS A 114 -2.84 -15.03 19.25
C LYS A 114 -3.79 -14.76 18.07
N LEU A 115 -4.99 -15.33 18.09
CA LEU A 115 -6.05 -15.09 17.12
C LEU A 115 -6.49 -13.63 17.09
N TRP A 116 -6.71 -13.01 18.26
CA TRP A 116 -7.06 -11.60 18.34
C TRP A 116 -5.95 -10.70 17.81
N LYS A 117 -4.69 -10.97 18.15
CA LYS A 117 -3.53 -10.24 17.63
C LYS A 117 -3.41 -10.38 16.12
N ALA A 118 -3.57 -11.59 15.58
CA ALA A 118 -3.55 -11.87 14.15
C ALA A 118 -4.71 -11.16 13.41
N ALA A 119 -5.93 -11.23 13.95
CA ALA A 119 -7.09 -10.54 13.42
C ALA A 119 -6.91 -9.02 13.44
N LYS A 120 -6.39 -8.45 14.55
CA LYS A 120 -6.08 -7.02 14.67
C LYS A 120 -5.04 -6.58 13.63
N LEU A 121 -3.98 -7.36 13.45
CA LEU A 121 -2.98 -7.16 12.40
C LEU A 121 -3.62 -7.17 11.01
N TYR A 122 -4.40 -8.20 10.70
CA TYR A 122 -5.05 -8.38 9.40
C TYR A 122 -6.00 -7.22 9.07
N ILE A 123 -6.80 -6.76 10.04
CA ILE A 123 -7.71 -5.62 9.87
C ILE A 123 -6.93 -4.31 9.64
N ARG A 124 -5.77 -4.15 10.29
CA ARG A 124 -4.93 -2.94 10.20
C ARG A 124 -4.21 -2.82 8.86
N HIS A 125 -3.57 -3.89 8.39
CA HIS A 125 -2.71 -3.87 7.20
C HIS A 125 -3.33 -4.56 5.98
N GLY A 126 -4.58 -5.04 6.09
CA GLY A 126 -5.26 -5.79 5.05
C GLY A 126 -5.32 -5.08 3.70
N TYR A 127 -4.73 -5.73 2.70
CA TYR A 127 -4.80 -5.49 1.25
C TYR A 127 -4.67 -4.02 0.82
N LEU A 128 -3.52 -3.38 1.09
CA LEU A 128 -3.20 -2.06 0.53
C LEU A 128 -3.20 -2.09 -1.01
N TYR A 129 -2.60 -3.12 -1.62
CA TYR A 129 -2.53 -3.27 -3.08
C TYR A 129 -3.91 -3.33 -3.76
N LYS A 130 -4.91 -3.99 -3.14
CA LYS A 130 -6.29 -4.03 -3.67
C LYS A 130 -6.99 -2.68 -3.60
N LYS A 131 -6.50 -1.75 -2.78
CA LYS A 131 -7.05 -0.41 -2.63
C LYS A 131 -6.38 0.60 -3.55
N ILE A 132 -5.14 0.36 -3.99
CA ILE A 132 -4.41 1.29 -4.88
C ILE A 132 -5.19 1.53 -6.18
N GLY A 133 -5.75 0.49 -6.81
CA GLY A 133 -6.61 0.67 -7.98
C GLY A 133 -7.85 1.54 -7.69
N LYS A 134 -8.49 1.34 -6.52
CA LYS A 134 -9.63 2.16 -6.08
C LYS A 134 -9.26 3.61 -5.75
N MET A 135 -8.06 3.83 -5.20
CA MET A 135 -7.50 5.16 -4.97
C MET A 135 -7.24 5.85 -6.31
N GLY A 136 -6.68 5.13 -7.28
CA GLY A 136 -6.51 5.61 -8.65
C GLY A 136 -7.84 6.01 -9.27
N LEU A 137 -8.89 5.21 -9.14
CA LEU A 137 -10.23 5.56 -9.64
C LEU A 137 -10.78 6.83 -8.98
N ALA A 138 -10.62 6.97 -7.65
CA ALA A 138 -11.03 8.19 -6.95
C ALA A 138 -10.26 9.43 -7.44
N ILE A 139 -8.96 9.30 -7.73
CA ILE A 139 -8.16 10.39 -8.30
C ILE A 139 -8.61 10.71 -9.71
N LEU A 140 -8.82 9.71 -10.57
CA LEU A 140 -9.24 9.89 -11.96
C LEU A 140 -10.58 10.64 -12.04
N ASP A 141 -11.59 10.22 -11.28
CA ASP A 141 -12.89 10.86 -11.31
C ASP A 141 -12.87 12.27 -10.69
N THR A 142 -11.96 12.51 -9.74
CA THR A 142 -11.73 13.85 -9.20
C THR A 142 -11.07 14.76 -10.24
N LEU A 143 -10.09 14.26 -10.99
CA LEU A 143 -9.47 15.00 -12.09
C LEU A 143 -10.49 15.34 -13.18
N ASP A 144 -11.39 14.41 -13.48
CA ASP A 144 -12.45 14.58 -14.47
C ASP A 144 -13.47 15.64 -14.03
N GLU A 145 -14.01 15.54 -12.80
CA GLU A 145 -15.00 16.49 -12.27
C GLU A 145 -14.42 17.91 -12.11
N LEU A 146 -13.11 18.03 -11.83
CA LEU A 146 -12.43 19.32 -11.73
C LEU A 146 -11.95 19.86 -13.09
N GLY A 147 -12.18 19.15 -14.20
CA GLY A 147 -11.82 19.60 -15.55
C GLY A 147 -10.34 19.49 -15.90
N TYR A 148 -9.56 18.68 -15.17
CA TYR A 148 -8.16 18.40 -15.49
C TYR A 148 -7.98 17.34 -16.58
N ILE A 149 -9.06 16.62 -16.92
CA ILE A 149 -9.09 15.64 -17.99
C ILE A 149 -9.62 16.30 -19.27
N THR A 150 -8.77 16.35 -20.28
CA THR A 150 -9.08 16.87 -21.62
C THR A 150 -9.35 15.76 -22.63
N SER A 151 -8.72 14.60 -22.44
CA SER A 151 -9.00 13.40 -23.23
C SER A 151 -10.35 12.84 -22.81
N GLY A 152 -11.16 12.31 -23.74
CA GLY A 152 -12.50 11.84 -23.39
C GLY A 152 -12.48 10.81 -22.24
N ARG A 153 -13.24 11.06 -21.17
CA ARG A 153 -13.27 10.20 -19.96
C ARG A 153 -13.47 8.71 -20.27
N ALA A 154 -14.27 8.40 -21.28
CA ALA A 154 -14.58 7.04 -21.70
C ALA A 154 -13.36 6.27 -22.26
N SER A 155 -12.34 6.97 -22.77
CA SER A 155 -11.12 6.34 -23.26
C SER A 155 -10.06 6.13 -22.17
N ILE A 156 -10.28 6.63 -20.95
CA ILE A 156 -9.31 6.55 -19.85
C ILE A 156 -9.74 5.48 -18.83
N ASN A 157 -8.83 4.55 -18.55
CA ASN A 157 -9.00 3.55 -17.50
C ASN A 157 -7.79 3.51 -16.56
N VAL A 158 -8.06 3.21 -15.28
CA VAL A 158 -7.02 2.93 -14.28
C VAL A 158 -6.63 1.47 -14.39
N ASN A 159 -5.37 1.20 -14.67
CA ASN A 159 -4.81 -0.15 -14.62
C ASN A 159 -3.95 -0.30 -13.36
N SER A 160 -4.23 -1.33 -12.57
CA SER A 160 -3.44 -1.66 -11.38
C SER A 160 -3.13 -3.13 -11.32
N TYR A 161 -1.85 -3.50 -11.25
CA TYR A 161 -1.40 -4.88 -11.20
C TYR A 161 -0.20 -5.05 -10.27
N VAL A 162 0.00 -6.27 -9.81
CA VAL A 162 1.15 -6.65 -8.99
C VAL A 162 2.19 -7.31 -9.89
N LEU A 163 3.39 -6.74 -9.95
CA LEU A 163 4.52 -7.34 -10.65
C LEU A 163 5.14 -8.43 -9.76
N GLY A 164 5.71 -9.48 -10.36
CA GLY A 164 6.08 -10.73 -9.66
C GLY A 164 6.89 -10.61 -8.35
N LYS A 165 7.60 -9.49 -8.11
CA LYS A 165 8.34 -9.19 -6.87
C LYS A 165 7.52 -8.54 -5.75
N GLY A 166 6.20 -8.39 -5.92
CA GLY A 166 5.30 -7.72 -4.98
C GLY A 166 5.13 -6.22 -5.22
N ASP A 167 5.80 -5.66 -6.24
CA ASP A 167 5.66 -4.26 -6.61
C ASP A 167 4.26 -4.01 -7.17
N VAL A 168 3.56 -3.02 -6.63
CA VAL A 168 2.26 -2.60 -7.16
C VAL A 168 2.47 -1.46 -8.14
N VAL A 169 2.00 -1.66 -9.37
CA VAL A 169 2.02 -0.64 -10.42
C VAL A 169 0.60 -0.12 -10.61
N CYS A 170 0.45 1.19 -10.70
CA CYS A 170 -0.81 1.85 -11.00
C CYS A 170 -0.58 2.97 -12.03
N ASN A 171 -1.31 2.94 -13.14
CA ASN A 171 -1.22 3.94 -14.20
C ASN A 171 -2.57 4.20 -14.87
N LEU A 172 -2.66 5.33 -15.57
CA LEU A 172 -3.75 5.61 -16.49
C LEU A 172 -3.40 5.10 -17.89
N VAL A 173 -4.35 4.43 -18.53
CA VAL A 173 -4.29 4.00 -19.92
C VAL A 173 -5.24 4.88 -20.72
N GLY A 174 -4.79 5.42 -21.85
CA GLY A 174 -5.59 6.29 -22.71
C GLY A 174 -5.58 7.78 -22.36
N ALA A 175 -4.83 8.17 -21.31
CA ALA A 175 -4.61 9.56 -20.92
C ALA A 175 -3.41 10.18 -21.65
N ASN A 176 -3.41 11.51 -21.80
CA ASN A 176 -2.28 12.25 -22.34
C ASN A 176 -1.12 12.38 -21.33
N ALA A 177 0.02 12.93 -21.76
CA ALA A 177 1.21 13.03 -20.92
C ALA A 177 1.01 13.94 -19.68
N LEU A 178 0.25 15.02 -19.83
CA LEU A 178 -0.04 15.95 -18.74
C LEU A 178 -0.96 15.31 -17.70
N GLU A 179 -2.04 14.68 -18.15
CA GLU A 179 -3.00 13.94 -17.31
C GLU A 179 -2.31 12.82 -16.54
N ASN A 180 -1.46 12.05 -17.22
CA ASN A 180 -0.63 11.02 -16.58
C ASN A 180 0.27 11.61 -15.49
N SER A 181 0.84 12.79 -15.72
CA SER A 181 1.68 13.46 -14.73
C SER A 181 0.89 13.97 -13.52
N LEU A 182 -0.30 14.54 -13.73
CA LEU A 182 -1.16 15.00 -12.65
C LEU A 182 -1.64 13.82 -11.81
N PHE A 183 -2.07 12.74 -12.45
CA PHE A 183 -2.45 11.51 -11.79
C PHE A 183 -1.31 10.90 -10.98
N ALA A 184 -0.13 10.78 -11.58
CA ALA A 184 1.04 10.20 -10.93
C ALA A 184 1.46 11.01 -9.69
N LYS A 185 1.47 12.35 -9.81
CA LYS A 185 1.76 13.26 -8.71
C LYS A 185 0.74 13.09 -7.59
N ALA A 186 -0.56 13.15 -7.89
CA ALA A 186 -1.62 13.01 -6.89
C ALA A 186 -1.60 11.65 -6.19
N LEU A 187 -1.34 10.56 -6.93
CA LEU A 187 -1.25 9.22 -6.35
C LEU A 187 0.00 9.07 -5.48
N THR A 188 1.11 9.70 -5.87
CA THR A 188 2.35 9.71 -5.07
C THR A 188 2.14 10.44 -3.75
N GLU A 189 1.61 11.67 -3.79
CA GLU A 189 1.29 12.44 -2.57
C GLU A 189 0.31 11.72 -1.64
N LEU A 190 -0.62 10.94 -2.20
CA LEU A 190 -1.57 10.14 -1.44
C LEU A 190 -0.90 8.98 -0.67
N LEU A 191 0.15 8.39 -1.24
CA LEU A 191 0.84 7.21 -0.73
C LEU A 191 2.07 7.55 0.10
N GLU A 192 2.65 8.72 -0.10
CA GLU A 192 3.80 9.19 0.65
C GLU A 192 3.48 9.39 2.13
N PRO A 193 4.50 9.28 3.01
CA PRO A 193 4.34 9.59 4.42
C PRO A 193 3.74 10.98 4.62
N ILE A 194 2.77 11.07 5.52
CA ILE A 194 2.05 12.34 5.78
C ILE A 194 3.04 13.37 6.35
N GLU A 195 3.29 14.45 5.60
CA GLU A 195 4.07 15.58 6.10
C GLU A 195 3.17 16.71 6.65
N SER A 196 2.63 17.55 5.76
CA SER A 196 1.84 18.72 6.13
C SER A 196 0.67 19.01 5.16
N PRO A 197 -0.15 18.00 4.78
CA PRO A 197 -1.26 18.22 3.87
C PRO A 197 -2.28 19.19 4.49
N ARG A 198 -2.90 20.04 3.67
CA ARG A 198 -3.91 21.01 4.13
C ARG A 198 -5.20 20.34 4.60
N TYR A 199 -5.52 19.19 4.02
CA TYR A 199 -6.67 18.38 4.40
C TYR A 199 -6.25 16.91 4.57
N LEU A 200 -6.95 16.22 5.47
CA LEU A 200 -6.81 14.79 5.72
C LEU A 200 -8.15 14.09 5.56
N ILE A 201 -8.15 12.93 4.91
CA ILE A 201 -9.27 12.00 4.95
C ILE A 201 -9.05 11.00 6.09
N VAL A 202 -9.99 10.99 7.02
CA VAL A 202 -10.01 10.06 8.16
C VAL A 202 -11.14 9.06 7.95
N LYS A 203 -10.82 7.77 7.94
CA LYS A 203 -11.83 6.71 7.77
C LYS A 203 -12.69 6.60 9.03
N THR A 204 -13.99 6.77 8.90
CA THR A 204 -14.95 6.71 10.01
C THR A 204 -15.67 5.37 10.00
N ASN A 205 -15.19 4.41 10.80
CA ASN A 205 -15.92 3.15 11.01
C ASN A 205 -16.02 2.86 12.51
N PHE A 206 -17.24 2.67 13.02
CA PHE A 206 -17.52 2.52 14.46
C PHE A 206 -16.69 1.41 15.11
N PHE A 207 -16.62 0.24 14.47
CA PHE A 207 -15.80 -0.90 14.92
C PHE A 207 -14.28 -0.62 14.89
N ARG A 208 -13.80 0.23 13.97
CA ARG A 208 -12.37 0.57 13.88
C ARG A 208 -11.95 1.65 14.87
N LYS A 209 -12.86 2.57 15.22
CA LYS A 209 -12.63 3.57 16.28
C LYS A 209 -12.33 2.90 17.62
N ARG A 210 -12.99 1.77 17.93
CA ARG A 210 -12.70 0.94 19.12
C ARG A 210 -11.37 0.19 19.07
N LEU A 211 -10.83 -0.07 17.87
CA LEU A 211 -9.58 -0.84 17.68
C LEU A 211 -8.34 0.05 17.48
N ASP A 212 -8.50 1.37 17.52
CA ASP A 212 -7.48 2.39 17.20
C ASP A 212 -6.80 2.16 15.83
N VAL A 213 -7.58 1.60 14.89
CA VAL A 213 -7.17 1.39 13.50
C VAL A 213 -7.74 2.54 12.67
N GLU A 214 -7.26 3.75 12.94
CA GLU A 214 -7.57 4.92 12.13
C GLU A 214 -6.58 4.98 10.96
N ASN A 215 -7.11 4.87 9.75
CA ASN A 215 -6.33 5.09 8.54
C ASN A 215 -6.45 6.56 8.15
N PHE A 216 -5.30 7.23 8.07
CA PHE A 216 -5.16 8.61 7.63
C PHE A 216 -4.63 8.61 6.21
N TYR A 217 -5.28 9.40 5.35
CA TYR A 217 -4.86 9.61 3.97
C TYR A 217 -4.69 11.11 3.72
N PRO A 218 -3.52 11.57 3.26
CA PRO A 218 -3.33 12.95 2.83
C PRO A 218 -4.20 13.25 1.61
N VAL A 219 -4.83 14.41 1.58
CA VAL A 219 -5.44 14.93 0.35
C VAL A 219 -4.31 15.52 -0.49
N PRO A 220 -4.13 15.07 -1.75
CA PRO A 220 -3.14 15.65 -2.66
C PRO A 220 -3.27 17.17 -2.76
N GLU A 221 -2.15 17.87 -2.92
CA GLU A 221 -2.09 19.33 -2.98
C GLU A 221 -2.99 19.86 -4.10
N LEU A 222 -3.02 19.17 -5.24
CA LEU A 222 -3.88 19.48 -6.39
C LEU A 222 -5.37 19.58 -6.03
N PHE A 223 -5.83 18.80 -5.04
CA PHE A 223 -7.23 18.81 -4.58
C PHE A 223 -7.39 19.56 -3.25
N GLY A 224 -6.29 19.97 -2.61
CA GLY A 224 -6.26 20.57 -1.28
C GLY A 224 -6.13 22.10 -1.30
N ASP A 225 -6.05 22.72 -2.47
CA ASP A 225 -5.93 24.17 -2.68
C ASP A 225 -7.15 24.95 -2.14
N LYS A 226 -8.35 24.42 -2.34
CA LYS A 226 -9.63 24.98 -1.91
C LYS A 226 -10.47 23.91 -1.21
N LYS A 227 -11.37 24.37 -0.34
CA LYS A 227 -12.30 23.47 0.37
C LYS A 227 -13.22 22.74 -0.62
N GLU A 228 -13.65 23.43 -1.67
CA GLU A 228 -14.53 22.89 -2.72
C GLU A 228 -13.89 21.68 -3.42
N ASN A 229 -12.64 21.83 -3.89
CA ASN A 229 -11.89 20.75 -4.54
C ASN A 229 -11.67 19.56 -3.59
N ALA A 230 -11.38 19.83 -2.32
CA ALA A 230 -11.19 18.79 -1.33
C ALA A 230 -12.49 18.01 -1.05
N LEU A 231 -13.65 18.67 -1.15
CA LEU A 231 -14.96 18.02 -1.05
C LEU A 231 -15.28 17.17 -2.28
N VAL A 232 -14.90 17.60 -3.48
CA VAL A 232 -15.01 16.79 -4.71
C VAL A 232 -14.17 15.51 -4.57
N PHE A 233 -12.92 15.63 -4.12
CA PHE A 233 -12.09 14.45 -3.83
C PHE A 233 -12.73 13.55 -2.76
N GLN A 234 -13.28 14.13 -1.69
CA GLN A 234 -13.97 13.37 -0.64
C GLN A 234 -15.19 12.60 -1.16
N LYS A 235 -15.96 13.19 -2.07
CA LYS A 235 -17.13 12.58 -2.73
C LYS A 235 -16.72 11.32 -3.47
N HIS A 236 -15.73 11.39 -4.35
CA HIS A 236 -15.21 10.24 -5.10
C HIS A 236 -14.52 9.22 -4.19
N TRP A 237 -13.78 9.67 -3.18
CA TRP A 237 -13.21 8.80 -2.18
C TRP A 237 -14.27 7.99 -1.45
N LYS A 238 -15.40 8.60 -1.12
CA LYS A 238 -16.52 7.93 -0.44
C LYS A 238 -17.13 6.84 -1.31
N GLN A 239 -17.27 7.08 -2.61
CA GLN A 239 -17.78 6.12 -3.58
C GLN A 239 -16.91 4.85 -3.66
N TYR A 240 -15.58 5.00 -3.71
CA TYR A 240 -14.68 3.87 -3.90
C TYR A 240 -14.18 3.21 -2.60
N LEU A 241 -13.95 4.00 -1.55
CA LEU A 241 -13.29 3.55 -0.31
C LEU A 241 -14.19 3.59 0.94
N GLY A 242 -15.39 4.16 0.81
CA GLY A 242 -16.45 4.17 1.83
C GLY A 242 -16.45 5.41 2.74
N LYS A 243 -17.27 5.33 3.79
CA LYS A 243 -17.51 6.43 4.74
C LYS A 243 -16.21 6.98 5.34
N ASN A 244 -16.12 8.31 5.37
CA ASN A 244 -14.94 9.04 5.80
C ASN A 244 -15.33 10.45 6.30
N LYS A 245 -14.37 11.14 6.91
CA LYS A 245 -14.46 12.55 7.31
C LYS A 245 -13.27 13.31 6.70
N LEU A 246 -13.55 14.44 6.08
CA LEU A 246 -12.54 15.43 5.67
C LEU A 246 -12.22 16.34 6.86
N VAL A 247 -10.93 16.50 7.15
CA VAL A 247 -10.43 17.27 8.29
C VAL A 247 -9.46 18.33 7.80
N PHE A 248 -9.68 19.58 8.18
CA PHE A 248 -8.76 20.67 7.90
C PHE A 248 -7.65 20.71 8.95
N THR A 249 -6.40 20.53 8.52
CA THR A 249 -5.26 20.27 9.41
C THR A 249 -4.73 21.50 10.12
N ARG A 250 -5.06 22.71 9.64
CA ARG A 250 -4.55 23.96 10.25
C ARG A 250 -5.35 24.40 11.49
N SER A 251 -6.50 23.78 11.76
CA SER A 251 -7.30 23.97 12.98
C SER A 251 -6.67 23.28 14.20
N VAL A 252 -7.04 23.68 15.41
CA VAL A 252 -6.51 23.07 16.66
C VAL A 252 -6.79 21.56 16.70
N GLU A 253 -8.01 21.15 16.38
CA GLU A 253 -8.40 19.74 16.32
C GLU A 253 -7.69 19.01 15.17
N GLY A 254 -7.57 19.66 14.02
CA GLY A 254 -6.88 19.11 12.84
C GLY A 254 -5.40 18.87 13.07
N ARG A 255 -4.71 19.75 13.80
CA ARG A 255 -3.28 19.59 14.14
C ARG A 255 -3.06 18.38 15.03
N LYS A 256 -3.95 18.13 16.00
CA LYS A 256 -3.90 16.92 16.84
C LYS A 256 -4.03 15.65 16.00
N LEU A 257 -4.97 15.64 15.05
CA LEU A 257 -5.16 14.52 14.13
C LEU A 257 -3.97 14.35 13.17
N LEU A 258 -3.38 15.44 12.69
CA LEU A 258 -2.18 15.40 11.84
C LEU A 258 -0.99 14.80 12.60
N LEU A 259 -0.76 15.18 13.87
CA LEU A 259 0.29 14.58 14.69
C LEU A 259 0.06 13.08 14.90
N LYS A 260 -1.18 12.67 15.20
CA LYS A 260 -1.55 11.24 15.29
C LYS A 260 -1.26 10.51 13.98
N ALA A 261 -1.62 11.11 12.85
CA ALA A 261 -1.40 10.56 11.52
C ALA A 261 0.09 10.39 11.19
N ARG A 262 0.92 11.40 11.53
CA ARG A 262 2.38 11.37 11.38
C ARG A 262 3.01 10.24 12.20
N LEU A 263 2.65 10.12 13.47
CA LEU A 263 3.17 9.04 14.33
C LEU A 263 2.78 7.66 13.80
N PHE A 264 1.55 7.51 13.31
CA PHE A 264 1.08 6.25 12.74
C PHE A 264 1.80 5.89 11.43
N HIS A 265 2.05 6.88 10.56
CA HIS A 265 2.78 6.68 9.32
C HIS A 265 4.26 6.44 9.54
N VAL A 266 4.94 7.18 10.44
CA VAL A 266 6.37 6.94 10.77
C VAL A 266 6.60 5.52 11.28
N TYR A 267 5.69 4.97 12.09
CA TYR A 267 5.76 3.59 12.54
C TYR A 267 5.64 2.57 11.39
N ASN A 268 4.92 2.91 10.32
CA ASN A 268 4.72 2.05 9.14
C ASN A 268 5.74 2.33 8.00
N ALA A 269 6.29 3.54 7.93
CA ALA A 269 7.09 4.07 6.82
C ALA A 269 8.58 3.70 6.88
N PHE A 270 9.02 2.94 7.89
CA PHE A 270 10.39 2.42 7.96
C PHE A 270 10.77 1.44 6.82
N LYS A 271 9.97 1.31 5.74
CA LYS A 271 10.25 0.31 4.68
C LYS A 271 9.85 0.59 3.23
N GLU A 272 9.15 1.66 2.85
CA GLU A 272 8.58 1.75 1.49
C GLU A 272 8.68 3.17 0.93
N VAL A 273 9.35 3.32 -0.23
CA VAL A 273 9.47 4.61 -0.93
C VAL A 273 8.74 4.49 -2.26
N THR A 274 7.77 5.36 -2.52
CA THR A 274 7.16 5.46 -3.85
C THR A 274 8.18 6.07 -4.83
N LYS A 275 8.30 5.55 -6.06
CA LYS A 275 9.09 6.19 -7.12
C LYS A 275 8.29 6.31 -8.40
N GLU A 276 8.20 7.52 -8.92
CA GLU A 276 7.70 7.74 -10.27
C GLU A 276 8.69 7.16 -11.29
N VAL A 277 8.21 6.33 -12.22
CA VAL A 277 9.03 5.73 -13.27
C VAL A 277 8.36 5.94 -14.64
N MET A 278 9.12 6.45 -15.59
CA MET A 278 8.70 6.58 -16.98
C MET A 278 8.79 5.22 -17.67
N VAL A 279 7.71 4.75 -18.30
CA VAL A 279 7.69 3.48 -19.04
C VAL A 279 7.03 3.68 -20.41
N TRP A 280 7.66 3.09 -21.42
CA TRP A 280 7.13 3.06 -22.78
C TRP A 280 6.14 1.90 -22.92
N LYS A 281 4.93 2.18 -23.41
CA LYS A 281 3.84 1.21 -23.58
C LYS A 281 3.12 1.33 -24.91
#